data_AF-A0AAU9NZF1-F1
#
_entry.id   AF-A0AAU9NZF1-F1
#
_cell.length_a   1.000
_cell.length_b   1.000
_cell.length_c   1.000
_cell.angle_alpha   90.00
_cell.angle_beta   90.00
_cell.angle_gamma   90.00
#
_symmetry.space_group_name_H-M   'P 1'
#
loop_
_entity.id
_entity.type
_entity.pdbx_description
1 polymer ?
#
loop_
_entity_poly.entity_id
_entity_poly.type
_entity_poly.pdbx_seq_one_letter_code
_entity_poly.pdbx_strand_id
1 'polypeptide(L)'
;MYKKKGVGGIKKSTRPSPRPPRPPPAPPQPTHSLNHHLRFAPLLSAAVEMENIFSQLPQDIIHQIFSRISLQQVIVCRSVSKILNTTLSSPSFTHLLATTSPFPLLALRPPHRYHHLSPSPVLHLFDPTESKWLHFSLSFLPFPSAHPIASASSLGLLYLWADSPSPDSNKSLVVCNPLTRQYKTLPQLGSAWSRHGSVLVDSVNNRVIVLNELAALYYSNSTDSWLKFSSNLPSKPRSPILVSDSIIALCDVGSPWRSQWKLFTCTIQNLQTSQPWNTLEKYEWGDVFDILKRPRLLKGFGNMILMIGGLKSSFSLNASCSTILILKLDLCTLEWGEAGRMPLEMFRCFQESSKFKVFGGGNKVCFSAKRVGRLALWESNEKGKDEWRWIDGVPGNGDGLYRGFLFDARLDASP
;
A
#
# COMPACT_ATOMS: atom_id res chain seq x y z
N MET A 1 -41.51 1.67 70.32
CA MET A 1 -41.24 0.38 71.01
C MET A 1 -40.04 -0.27 70.32
N TYR A 2 -38.99 -0.62 71.07
CA TYR A 2 -37.79 -1.40 70.67
C TYR A 2 -36.83 -0.79 69.62
N LYS A 3 -35.50 -0.88 69.68
CA LYS A 3 -34.51 -1.25 70.72
C LYS A 3 -33.11 -0.82 70.21
N LYS A 4 -32.22 -0.49 71.16
CA LYS A 4 -30.76 -0.25 71.05
C LYS A 4 -29.97 -1.25 70.20
N LYS A 5 -28.85 -0.79 69.63
CA LYS A 5 -27.45 -1.32 69.70
C LYS A 5 -26.59 -0.53 68.69
N GLY A 6 -25.36 -0.08 68.92
CA GLY A 6 -24.41 -0.17 70.02
C GLY A 6 -23.13 0.53 69.54
N VAL A 7 -22.50 1.30 70.42
CA VAL A 7 -21.22 2.00 70.18
C VAL A 7 -20.07 0.99 70.22
N GLY A 8 -19.13 1.07 69.27
CA GLY A 8 -17.96 0.20 69.20
C GLY A 8 -16.73 0.89 68.59
N GLY A 9 -15.91 1.45 69.48
CA GLY A 9 -14.45 1.67 69.40
C GLY A 9 -13.74 1.78 68.06
N ILE A 10 -13.19 2.98 67.81
CA ILE A 10 -12.13 3.27 66.84
C ILE A 10 -10.85 2.52 67.26
N LYS A 11 -10.41 1.53 66.48
CA LYS A 11 -9.04 0.99 66.55
C LYS A 11 -8.16 1.74 65.54
N LYS A 12 -7.18 2.50 66.06
CA LYS A 12 -6.08 3.07 65.28
C LYS A 12 -5.19 1.93 64.76
N SER A 13 -5.12 1.77 63.44
CA SER A 13 -4.14 0.91 62.77
C SER A 13 -2.90 1.75 62.45
N THR A 14 -1.79 1.41 63.10
CA THR A 14 -0.44 1.96 62.92
C THR A 14 0.12 1.62 61.54
N ARG A 15 0.54 2.64 60.76
CA ARG A 15 1.35 2.48 59.55
C ARG A 15 2.77 2.02 59.93
N PRO A 16 3.37 1.06 59.20
CA PRO A 16 4.79 0.77 59.37
C PRO A 16 5.66 1.87 58.73
N SER A 17 6.76 2.17 59.40
CA SER A 17 7.78 3.15 59.04
C SER A 17 8.54 2.79 57.74
N PRO A 18 9.06 3.77 56.98
CA PRO A 18 9.81 3.52 55.75
C PRO A 18 11.19 2.90 56.06
N ARG A 19 11.62 1.95 55.23
CA ARG A 19 13.00 1.42 55.26
C ARG A 19 14.00 2.48 54.78
N PRO A 20 15.25 2.49 55.30
CA PRO A 20 16.30 3.37 54.81
C PRO A 20 16.74 2.98 53.38
N PRO A 21 17.26 3.94 52.60
CA PRO A 21 17.70 3.70 51.23
C PRO A 21 18.97 2.84 51.20
N ARG A 22 19.07 1.98 50.18
CA ARG A 22 20.25 1.16 49.90
C ARG A 22 21.42 2.03 49.43
N PRO A 23 22.68 1.75 49.82
CA PRO A 23 23.83 2.48 49.30
C PRO A 23 24.06 2.19 47.80
N PRO A 24 24.70 3.12 47.07
CA PRO A 24 24.98 2.95 45.65
C PRO A 24 26.03 1.84 45.42
N PRO A 25 26.00 1.16 44.26
CA PRO A 25 26.99 0.15 43.92
C PRO A 25 28.37 0.81 43.67
N ALA A 26 29.43 0.10 44.05
CA ALA A 26 30.82 0.51 43.86
C ALA A 26 31.17 0.62 42.36
N PRO A 27 32.10 1.51 41.97
CA PRO A 27 32.54 1.66 40.59
C PRO A 27 33.26 0.39 40.09
N PRO A 28 33.12 0.03 38.81
CA PRO A 28 33.78 -1.14 38.26
C PRO A 28 35.30 -0.91 38.17
N GLN A 29 36.08 -1.91 38.60
CA GLN A 29 37.52 -1.94 38.39
C GLN A 29 37.85 -2.17 36.90
N PRO A 30 38.99 -1.62 36.40
CA PRO A 30 39.35 -1.71 35.00
C PRO A 30 39.79 -3.13 34.65
N THR A 31 38.95 -3.88 33.95
CA THR A 31 39.34 -5.14 33.32
C THR A 31 40.11 -4.84 32.04
N HIS A 32 41.31 -5.40 31.95
CA HIS A 32 42.22 -5.36 30.82
C HIS A 32 41.52 -5.46 29.45
N SER A 33 41.69 -4.40 28.67
CA SER A 33 41.56 -4.40 27.21
C SER A 33 42.59 -5.35 26.62
N LEU A 34 42.17 -6.48 26.06
CA LEU A 34 42.85 -7.20 24.99
C LEU A 34 41.87 -8.19 24.35
N ASN A 35 41.85 -8.20 23.01
CA ASN A 35 41.21 -9.19 22.12
C ASN A 35 39.78 -8.94 21.60
N HIS A 36 39.49 -7.73 21.12
CA HIS A 36 38.43 -7.53 20.11
C HIS A 36 38.93 -7.54 18.66
N HIS A 37 40.25 -7.57 18.41
CA HIS A 37 40.81 -7.53 17.05
C HIS A 37 40.80 -8.89 16.31
N LEU A 38 40.64 -10.02 17.00
CA LEU A 38 40.77 -11.35 16.38
C LEU A 38 39.46 -11.95 15.86
N ARG A 39 38.29 -11.34 16.12
CA ARG A 39 37.01 -11.81 15.57
C ARG A 39 36.61 -11.16 14.23
N PHE A 40 37.28 -10.08 13.83
CA PHE A 40 37.01 -9.38 12.56
C PHE A 40 37.96 -9.78 11.43
N ALA A 41 39.13 -10.36 11.73
CA ALA A 41 40.12 -10.72 10.73
C ALA A 41 39.62 -11.73 9.66
N PRO A 42 38.85 -12.79 9.99
CA PRO A 42 38.36 -13.72 8.97
C PRO A 42 37.31 -13.10 8.04
N LEU A 43 36.43 -12.25 8.58
CA LEU A 43 35.39 -11.55 7.81
C LEU A 43 35.99 -10.45 6.92
N LEU A 44 37.02 -9.76 7.41
CA LEU A 44 37.75 -8.76 6.64
C LEU A 44 38.57 -9.43 5.52
N SER A 45 39.22 -10.56 5.79
CA SER A 45 39.94 -11.35 4.79
C SER A 45 39.01 -11.85 3.69
N ALA A 46 37.86 -12.42 4.04
CA ALA A 46 36.87 -12.88 3.07
C ALA A 46 36.24 -11.74 2.27
N ALA A 47 36.01 -10.57 2.89
CA ALA A 47 35.52 -9.38 2.19
C ALA A 47 36.54 -8.81 1.20
N VAL A 48 37.83 -8.77 1.58
CA VAL A 48 38.93 -8.34 0.72
C VAL A 48 39.16 -9.33 -0.43
N GLU A 49 39.10 -10.64 -0.16
CA GLU A 49 39.17 -11.68 -1.21
C GLU A 49 37.99 -11.58 -2.19
N MET A 50 36.75 -11.38 -1.69
CA MET A 50 35.58 -11.17 -2.54
C MET A 50 35.71 -9.90 -3.40
N GLU A 51 36.18 -8.80 -2.83
CA GLU A 51 36.40 -7.55 -3.58
C GLU A 51 37.43 -7.75 -4.69
N ASN A 52 38.42 -8.63 -4.48
CA ASN A 52 39.44 -9.01 -5.46
C ASN A 52 38.91 -9.95 -6.56
N ILE A 53 37.92 -10.80 -6.27
CA ILE A 53 37.26 -11.64 -7.29
C ILE A 53 36.39 -10.76 -8.21
N PHE A 54 35.57 -9.89 -7.64
CA PHE A 54 34.67 -9.06 -8.45
C PHE A 54 35.39 -7.96 -9.22
N SER A 55 36.57 -7.51 -8.79
CA SER A 55 37.38 -6.56 -9.55
C SER A 55 38.04 -7.17 -10.79
N GLN A 56 38.19 -8.50 -10.85
CA GLN A 56 38.79 -9.22 -11.97
C GLN A 56 37.77 -9.68 -13.02
N LEU A 57 36.48 -9.70 -12.68
CA LEU A 57 35.42 -10.11 -13.58
C LEU A 57 35.00 -8.96 -14.50
N PRO A 58 34.78 -9.23 -15.81
CA PRO A 58 34.13 -8.28 -16.70
C PRO A 58 32.74 -7.87 -16.20
N GLN A 59 32.37 -6.61 -16.42
CA GLN A 59 31.13 -6.01 -15.90
C GLN A 59 29.87 -6.76 -16.35
N ASP A 60 29.84 -7.21 -17.60
CA ASP A 60 28.75 -7.98 -18.19
C ASP A 60 28.54 -9.34 -17.51
N ILE A 61 29.62 -10.00 -17.08
CA ILE A 61 29.54 -11.25 -16.31
C ILE A 61 28.92 -11.00 -14.94
N ILE A 62 29.33 -9.92 -14.26
CA ILE A 62 28.72 -9.51 -12.99
C ILE A 62 27.22 -9.25 -13.21
N HIS A 63 26.86 -8.51 -14.27
CA HIS A 63 25.46 -8.23 -14.59
C HIS A 63 24.65 -9.50 -14.84
N GLN A 64 25.19 -10.50 -15.55
CA GLN A 64 24.52 -11.78 -15.78
C GLN A 64 24.36 -12.62 -14.52
N ILE A 65 25.33 -12.58 -13.60
CA ILE A 65 25.23 -13.29 -12.32
C ILE A 65 24.11 -12.66 -11.47
N PHE A 66 24.16 -11.34 -11.32
CA PHE A 66 23.25 -10.62 -10.42
C PHE A 66 21.85 -10.39 -10.99
N SER A 67 21.64 -10.55 -12.31
CA SER A 67 20.29 -10.56 -12.89
C SER A 67 19.51 -11.85 -12.60
N ARG A 68 20.18 -12.91 -12.13
CA ARG A 68 19.56 -14.21 -11.80
C ARG A 68 19.16 -14.35 -10.34
N ILE A 69 19.45 -13.36 -9.51
CA ILE A 69 19.12 -13.36 -8.08
C ILE A 69 17.99 -12.38 -7.80
N SER A 70 17.33 -12.51 -6.64
CA SER A 70 16.23 -11.63 -6.26
C SER A 70 16.68 -10.18 -6.07
N LEU A 71 15.79 -9.21 -6.30
CA LEU A 71 16.04 -7.79 -6.04
C LEU A 71 16.49 -7.54 -4.59
N GLN A 72 15.94 -8.29 -3.64
CA GLN A 72 16.37 -8.23 -2.23
C GLN A 72 17.85 -8.56 -2.09
N GLN A 73 18.32 -9.64 -2.73
CA GLN A 73 19.73 -10.03 -2.68
C GLN A 73 20.61 -9.01 -3.41
N VAL A 74 20.17 -8.46 -4.55
CA VAL A 74 20.87 -7.36 -5.23
C VAL A 74 21.07 -6.16 -4.29
N ILE A 75 20.04 -5.75 -3.56
CA ILE A 75 20.12 -4.63 -2.60
C ILE A 75 21.12 -4.94 -1.48
N VAL A 76 21.12 -6.16 -0.95
CA VAL A 76 22.12 -6.59 0.04
C VAL A 76 23.52 -6.58 -0.56
N CYS A 77 23.71 -7.07 -1.78
CA CYS A 77 25.02 -7.09 -2.43
C CYS A 77 25.57 -5.68 -2.73
N ARG A 78 24.70 -4.69 -2.94
CA ARG A 78 25.11 -3.27 -3.04
C ARG A 78 25.67 -2.73 -1.72
N SER A 79 25.32 -3.27 -0.57
CA SER A 79 25.79 -2.77 0.72
C SER A 79 27.10 -3.40 1.20
N VAL A 80 27.54 -4.53 0.62
CA VAL A 80 28.72 -5.27 1.08
C VAL A 80 30.03 -4.83 0.42
N SER A 81 30.00 -4.19 -0.74
CA SER A 81 31.21 -3.81 -1.49
C SER A 81 31.00 -2.56 -2.34
N LYS A 82 32.04 -1.71 -2.45
CA LYS A 82 32.01 -0.52 -3.31
C LYS A 82 31.95 -0.88 -4.79
N ILE A 83 32.67 -1.92 -5.24
CA ILE A 83 32.62 -2.35 -6.64
C ILE A 83 31.23 -2.86 -6.99
N LEU A 84 30.63 -3.70 -6.14
CA LEU A 84 29.26 -4.17 -6.35
C LEU A 84 28.25 -3.03 -6.27
N ASN A 85 28.40 -2.08 -5.35
CA ASN A 85 27.52 -0.92 -5.30
C ASN A 85 27.54 -0.13 -6.61
N THR A 86 28.73 0.17 -7.14
CA THR A 86 28.89 0.90 -8.39
C THR A 86 28.36 0.10 -9.58
N THR A 87 28.72 -1.17 -9.69
CA THR A 87 28.34 -2.04 -10.80
C THR A 87 26.84 -2.36 -10.83
N LEU A 88 26.22 -2.59 -9.66
CA LEU A 88 24.79 -2.91 -9.53
C LEU A 88 23.90 -1.67 -9.40
N SER A 89 24.48 -0.48 -9.28
CA SER A 89 23.77 0.79 -9.42
C SER A 89 23.96 1.41 -10.81
N SER A 90 24.68 0.73 -11.73
CA SER A 90 24.89 1.25 -13.08
C SER A 90 23.56 1.26 -13.87
N PRO A 91 23.31 2.28 -14.71
CA PRO A 91 22.07 2.35 -15.49
C PRO A 91 21.80 1.10 -16.34
N SER A 92 22.85 0.51 -16.91
CA SER A 92 22.76 -0.73 -17.69
C SER A 92 22.25 -1.91 -16.88
N PHE A 93 22.73 -2.07 -15.64
CA PHE A 93 22.27 -3.14 -14.76
C PHE A 93 20.86 -2.89 -14.23
N THR A 94 20.56 -1.69 -13.78
CA THR A 94 19.24 -1.38 -13.23
C THR A 94 18.15 -1.52 -14.29
N HIS A 95 18.45 -1.15 -15.53
CA HIS A 95 17.56 -1.38 -16.67
C HIS A 95 17.41 -2.87 -16.99
N LEU A 96 18.51 -3.63 -17.01
CA LEU A 96 18.47 -5.09 -17.19
C LEU A 96 17.63 -5.79 -16.11
N LEU A 97 17.83 -5.41 -14.84
CA LEU A 97 17.09 -6.00 -13.73
C LEU A 97 15.60 -5.68 -13.83
N ALA A 98 15.26 -4.46 -14.20
CA ALA A 98 13.88 -4.04 -14.33
C ALA A 98 13.11 -4.73 -15.47
N THR A 99 13.81 -5.20 -16.51
CA THR A 99 13.20 -5.97 -17.61
C THR A 99 13.15 -7.48 -17.34
N THR A 100 14.08 -8.00 -16.54
CA THR A 100 14.23 -9.45 -16.33
C THR A 100 13.61 -9.96 -15.03
N SER A 101 13.44 -9.10 -14.03
CA SER A 101 12.97 -9.48 -12.69
C SER A 101 12.01 -8.44 -12.10
N PRO A 102 10.75 -8.37 -12.58
CA PRO A 102 9.73 -7.54 -11.94
C PRO A 102 9.54 -8.01 -10.48
N PHE A 103 9.33 -7.07 -9.55
CA PHE A 103 9.21 -7.36 -8.14
C PHE A 103 7.89 -6.82 -7.56
N PRO A 104 6.76 -7.41 -7.95
CA PRO A 104 5.43 -6.95 -7.56
C PRO A 104 5.14 -7.33 -6.11
N LEU A 105 5.18 -6.34 -5.22
CA LEU A 105 4.88 -6.46 -3.81
C LEU A 105 3.49 -5.92 -3.47
N LEU A 106 2.92 -6.41 -2.38
CA LEU A 106 1.70 -5.86 -1.79
C LEU A 106 2.06 -4.92 -0.66
N ALA A 107 1.96 -3.61 -0.91
CA ALA A 107 2.25 -2.57 0.06
C ALA A 107 1.04 -2.34 0.98
N LEU A 108 1.26 -2.40 2.30
CA LEU A 108 0.26 -2.05 3.28
C LEU A 108 0.34 -0.58 3.68
N ARG A 109 -0.83 0.02 3.83
CA ARG A 109 -1.00 1.33 4.44
C ARG A 109 -1.20 1.15 5.94
N PRO A 110 -0.41 1.85 6.79
CA PRO A 110 -0.61 1.80 8.23
C PRO A 110 -2.05 2.18 8.61
N PRO A 111 -2.69 1.53 9.60
CA PRO A 111 -4.03 1.90 10.02
C PRO A 111 -4.04 3.31 10.63
N HIS A 112 -5.17 4.03 10.48
CA HIS A 112 -5.34 5.42 10.93
C HIS A 112 -4.96 5.72 12.39
N ARG A 113 -4.89 4.72 13.26
CA ARG A 113 -4.62 4.86 14.69
C ARG A 113 -3.14 4.68 15.08
N TYR A 114 -2.29 4.18 14.18
CA TYR A 114 -0.87 3.97 14.45
C TYR A 114 0.00 5.15 13.97
N HIS A 115 -0.61 6.21 13.45
CA HIS A 115 0.08 7.35 12.83
C HIS A 115 0.82 8.28 13.80
N HIS A 116 0.62 8.14 15.11
CA HIS A 116 1.20 9.05 16.11
C HIS A 116 2.31 8.42 16.95
N LEU A 117 2.68 7.15 16.71
CA LEU A 117 3.46 6.37 17.68
C LEU A 117 4.80 5.82 17.16
N SER A 118 5.11 5.93 15.86
CA SER A 118 6.39 5.43 15.34
C SER A 118 7.33 6.56 14.93
N PRO A 119 8.52 6.70 15.56
CA PRO A 119 9.51 7.71 15.19
C PRO A 119 10.21 7.41 13.85
N SER A 120 10.02 6.22 13.26
CA SER A 120 10.51 5.89 11.94
C SER A 120 9.37 5.37 11.06
N PRO A 121 9.05 6.02 9.92
CA PRO A 121 8.05 5.52 9.00
C PRO A 121 8.59 4.28 8.28
N VAL A 122 7.89 3.16 8.44
CA VAL A 122 8.22 1.88 7.78
C VAL A 122 7.08 1.52 6.82
N LEU A 123 7.44 1.12 5.60
CA LEU A 123 6.52 0.53 4.64
C LEU A 123 6.55 -0.99 4.77
N HIS A 124 5.42 -1.58 5.17
CA HIS A 124 5.26 -3.03 5.19
C HIS A 124 4.84 -3.54 3.83
N LEU A 125 5.54 -4.55 3.35
CA LEU A 125 5.37 -5.14 2.02
C LEU A 125 5.22 -6.65 2.18
N PHE A 126 4.35 -7.27 1.38
CA PHE A 126 4.29 -8.71 1.27
C PHE A 126 4.77 -9.14 -0.12
N ASP A 127 5.73 -10.05 -0.15
CA ASP A 127 6.18 -10.73 -1.35
C ASP A 127 5.28 -11.95 -1.58
N PRO A 128 4.41 -11.95 -2.60
CA PRO A 128 3.54 -13.09 -2.88
C PRO A 128 4.32 -14.31 -3.39
N THR A 129 5.45 -14.13 -4.08
CA THR A 129 6.24 -15.23 -4.64
C THR A 129 6.91 -16.02 -3.52
N GLU A 130 7.58 -15.32 -2.62
CA GLU A 130 8.27 -15.93 -1.48
C GLU A 130 7.37 -16.18 -0.27
N SER A 131 6.14 -15.63 -0.29
CA SER A 131 5.20 -15.62 0.83
C SER A 131 5.81 -15.06 2.12
N LYS A 132 6.55 -13.95 2.00
CA LYS A 132 7.30 -13.33 3.10
C LYS A 132 6.95 -11.86 3.27
N TRP A 133 6.95 -11.41 4.52
CA TRP A 133 6.85 -10.00 4.87
C TRP A 133 8.23 -9.33 4.77
N LEU A 134 8.26 -8.20 4.06
CA LEU A 134 9.40 -7.31 3.89
C LEU A 134 9.09 -5.95 4.50
N HIS A 135 10.14 -5.18 4.79
CA HIS A 135 10.01 -3.83 5.33
C HIS A 135 10.99 -2.89 4.63
N PHE A 136 10.49 -1.76 4.12
CA PHE A 136 11.33 -0.68 3.61
C PHE A 136 11.30 0.48 4.59
N SER A 137 12.48 0.97 4.97
CA SER A 137 12.59 2.18 5.78
C SER A 137 12.30 3.41 4.92
N LEU A 138 11.43 4.29 5.42
CA LEU A 138 11.19 5.61 4.84
C LEU A 138 11.90 6.72 5.63
N SER A 139 12.88 6.37 6.48
CA SER A 139 13.61 7.32 7.33
C SER A 139 14.48 8.33 6.57
N PHE A 140 14.65 8.16 5.26
CA PHE A 140 15.33 9.14 4.40
C PHE A 140 14.46 10.36 4.07
N LEU A 141 13.15 10.27 4.32
CA LEU A 141 12.22 11.37 4.14
C LEU A 141 12.34 12.36 5.31
N PRO A 142 12.51 13.67 5.06
CA PRO A 142 12.67 14.67 6.11
C PRO A 142 11.32 15.15 6.69
N PHE A 143 10.34 14.26 6.78
CA PHE A 143 8.99 14.61 7.23
C PHE A 143 8.66 13.93 8.56
N PRO A 144 8.05 14.64 9.53
CA PRO A 144 7.64 14.06 10.81
C PRO A 144 6.67 12.88 10.63
N SER A 145 5.83 12.95 9.60
CA SER A 145 4.94 11.86 9.21
C SER A 145 4.83 11.77 7.69
N ALA A 146 4.81 10.55 7.16
CA ALA A 146 4.61 10.26 5.76
C ALA A 146 3.67 9.06 5.60
N HIS A 147 2.65 9.21 4.77
CA HIS A 147 1.56 8.26 4.64
C HIS A 147 1.46 7.73 3.21
N PRO A 148 1.95 6.52 2.93
CA PRO A 148 1.82 5.91 1.61
C PRO A 148 0.36 5.78 1.18
N ILE A 149 0.03 6.23 -0.03
CA ILE A 149 -1.35 6.24 -0.54
C ILE A 149 -1.53 5.52 -1.88
N ALA A 150 -0.52 5.51 -2.73
CA ALA A 150 -0.55 4.96 -4.07
C ALA A 150 0.89 4.70 -4.57
N SER A 151 0.98 4.07 -5.72
CA SER A 151 2.22 3.73 -6.41
C SER A 151 2.02 3.87 -7.92
N ALA A 152 3.07 4.29 -8.62
CA ALA A 152 3.18 4.08 -10.06
C ALA A 152 3.90 2.74 -10.26
N SER A 153 3.18 1.61 -10.20
CA SER A 153 3.81 0.29 -10.12
C SER A 153 4.88 0.05 -11.20
N SER A 154 4.60 0.29 -12.49
CA SER A 154 5.63 0.06 -13.52
C SER A 154 6.80 1.05 -13.50
N LEU A 155 6.77 2.09 -12.66
CA LEU A 155 7.91 2.98 -12.42
C LEU A 155 8.51 2.79 -11.02
N GLY A 156 8.00 1.88 -10.18
CA GLY A 156 8.51 1.69 -8.82
C GLY A 156 8.53 2.93 -7.93
N LEU A 157 7.69 3.91 -8.22
CA LEU A 157 7.53 5.12 -7.42
C LEU A 157 6.39 4.99 -6.41
N LEU A 158 6.62 5.52 -5.22
CA LEU A 158 5.68 5.56 -4.10
C LEU A 158 5.19 6.99 -3.89
N TYR A 159 3.88 7.15 -3.70
CA TYR A 159 3.26 8.44 -3.42
C TYR A 159 2.74 8.48 -1.98
N LEU A 160 3.06 9.56 -1.26
CA LEU A 160 2.78 9.72 0.16
C LEU A 160 2.21 11.10 0.46
N TRP A 161 1.27 11.17 1.40
CA TRP A 161 0.95 12.43 2.07
C TRP A 161 1.91 12.65 3.23
N ALA A 162 2.70 13.71 3.16
CA ALA A 162 3.64 14.09 4.20
C ALA A 162 3.21 15.38 4.90
N ASP A 163 3.42 15.46 6.21
CA ASP A 163 3.21 16.71 6.94
C ASP A 163 4.31 17.71 6.57
N SER A 164 3.91 18.94 6.23
CA SER A 164 4.87 20.02 6.04
C SER A 164 5.56 20.35 7.37
N PRO A 165 6.87 20.61 7.38
CA PRO A 165 7.57 21.14 8.56
C PRO A 165 7.12 22.56 8.96
N SER A 166 6.36 23.26 8.11
CA SER A 166 5.85 24.60 8.37
C SER A 166 4.73 24.62 9.42
N PRO A 167 4.59 25.70 10.21
CA PRO A 167 3.50 25.84 11.19
C PRO A 167 2.10 25.83 10.56
N ASP A 168 1.99 26.22 9.28
CA ASP A 168 0.79 26.01 8.47
C ASP A 168 0.70 24.51 8.15
N SER A 169 -0.15 23.78 8.86
CA SER A 169 -0.22 22.30 8.86
C SER A 169 -0.80 21.70 7.56
N ASN A 170 -0.29 22.12 6.42
CA ASN A 170 -0.70 21.58 5.13
C ASN A 170 0.09 20.31 4.82
N LYS A 171 -0.62 19.29 4.33
CA LYS A 171 0.00 18.06 3.83
C LYS A 171 0.44 18.26 2.39
N SER A 172 1.67 17.88 2.08
CA SER A 172 2.20 17.87 0.72
C SER A 172 2.16 16.45 0.16
N LEU A 173 1.94 16.35 -1.15
CA LEU A 173 2.09 15.09 -1.86
C LEU A 173 3.58 14.91 -2.20
N VAL A 174 4.16 13.79 -1.78
CA VAL A 174 5.56 13.46 -1.99
C VAL A 174 5.63 12.20 -2.83
N VAL A 175 6.52 12.20 -3.82
CA VAL A 175 6.88 11.01 -4.59
C VAL A 175 8.28 10.57 -4.17
N CYS A 176 8.49 9.27 -3.98
CA CYS A 176 9.81 8.75 -3.61
C CYS A 176 10.07 7.37 -4.20
N ASN A 177 11.35 7.03 -4.33
CA ASN A 177 11.79 5.66 -4.55
C ASN A 177 12.48 5.15 -3.27
N PRO A 178 11.88 4.21 -2.53
CA PRO A 178 12.44 3.71 -1.28
C PRO A 178 13.76 2.93 -1.46
N LEU A 179 14.01 2.39 -2.67
CA LEU A 179 15.22 1.61 -2.96
C LEU A 179 16.43 2.49 -3.33
N THR A 180 16.19 3.62 -3.98
CA THR A 180 17.24 4.62 -4.27
C THR A 180 17.34 5.68 -3.19
N ARG A 181 16.39 5.71 -2.25
CA ARG A 181 16.29 6.69 -1.16
C ARG A 181 16.20 8.14 -1.65
N GLN A 182 15.65 8.33 -2.84
CA GLN A 182 15.39 9.64 -3.44
C GLN A 182 13.92 10.02 -3.25
N TYR A 183 13.64 11.31 -3.13
CA TYR A 183 12.27 11.85 -3.07
C TYR A 183 12.17 13.22 -3.75
N LYS A 184 10.96 13.57 -4.15
CA LYS A 184 10.57 14.89 -4.65
C LYS A 184 9.25 15.28 -4.01
N THR A 185 9.19 16.51 -3.48
CA THR A 185 7.94 17.10 -2.98
C THR A 185 7.23 17.76 -4.15
N LEU A 186 5.97 17.40 -4.37
CA LEU A 186 5.14 18.04 -5.40
C LEU A 186 4.61 19.40 -4.88
N PRO A 187 4.17 20.30 -5.78
CA PRO A 187 3.63 21.60 -5.39
C PRO A 187 2.50 21.45 -4.36
N GLN A 188 2.36 22.42 -3.46
CA GLN A 188 1.42 22.31 -2.36
C GLN A 188 -0.03 22.20 -2.86
N LEU A 189 -0.79 21.36 -2.16
CA LEU A 189 -2.21 21.18 -2.35
C LEU A 189 -2.94 21.74 -1.13
N GLY A 190 -4.09 22.38 -1.35
CA GLY A 190 -4.95 22.80 -0.24
C GLY A 190 -5.32 21.61 0.66
N SER A 191 -5.39 21.83 1.97
CA SER A 191 -5.55 20.78 2.99
C SER A 191 -6.72 19.82 2.74
N ALA A 192 -7.80 20.27 2.11
CA ALA A 192 -8.96 19.47 1.74
C ALA A 192 -8.62 18.28 0.82
N TRP A 193 -7.63 18.41 -0.06
CA TRP A 193 -7.27 17.37 -1.02
C TRP A 193 -6.68 16.14 -0.36
N SER A 194 -5.88 16.32 0.69
CA SER A 194 -5.31 15.20 1.47
C SER A 194 -6.36 14.35 2.18
N ARG A 195 -7.55 14.92 2.45
CA ARG A 195 -8.65 14.26 3.18
C ARG A 195 -9.70 13.67 2.24
N HIS A 196 -9.97 14.35 1.13
CA HIS A 196 -11.12 14.05 0.26
C HIS A 196 -10.72 13.57 -1.14
N GLY A 197 -9.48 13.82 -1.57
CA GLY A 197 -8.96 13.43 -2.88
C GLY A 197 -8.52 11.97 -2.93
N SER A 198 -8.81 11.32 -4.05
CA SER A 198 -8.23 10.04 -4.43
C SER A 198 -7.05 10.31 -5.36
N VAL A 199 -5.86 9.87 -4.98
CA VAL A 199 -4.67 10.00 -5.84
C VAL A 199 -4.65 8.84 -6.83
N LEU A 200 -4.65 9.19 -8.11
CA LEU A 200 -4.53 8.30 -9.25
C LEU A 200 -3.16 8.55 -9.86
N VAL A 201 -2.42 7.48 -10.11
CA VAL A 201 -1.09 7.58 -10.71
C VAL A 201 -1.02 6.67 -11.91
N ASP A 202 -0.60 7.24 -13.04
CA ASP A 202 -0.32 6.47 -14.24
C ASP A 202 1.00 5.72 -14.08
N SER A 203 0.97 4.47 -14.49
CA SER A 203 2.15 3.61 -14.47
C SER A 203 3.04 3.86 -15.70
N VAL A 204 2.51 4.42 -16.80
CA VAL A 204 3.29 4.63 -18.04
C VAL A 204 3.93 6.01 -18.09
N ASN A 205 3.11 7.07 -17.98
CA ASN A 205 3.59 8.45 -18.17
C ASN A 205 3.83 9.21 -16.86
N ASN A 206 3.83 8.52 -15.72
CA ASN A 206 3.97 9.11 -14.39
C ASN A 206 2.99 10.28 -14.11
N ARG A 207 1.81 10.26 -14.73
CA ARG A 207 0.79 11.30 -14.57
C ARG A 207 0.15 11.15 -13.20
N VAL A 208 0.04 12.26 -12.48
CA VAL A 208 -0.55 12.30 -11.13
C VAL A 208 -1.84 13.09 -11.19
N ILE A 209 -2.94 12.47 -10.77
CA ILE A 209 -4.25 13.11 -10.69
C ILE A 209 -4.78 12.97 -9.28
N VAL A 210 -5.27 14.05 -8.69
CA VAL A 210 -6.03 14.01 -7.43
C VAL A 210 -7.49 14.30 -7.73
N LEU A 211 -8.33 13.27 -7.62
CA LEU A 211 -9.74 13.32 -8.01
C LEU A 211 -10.65 13.37 -6.78
N ASN A 212 -11.62 14.27 -6.79
CA ASN A 212 -12.80 14.19 -5.93
C ASN A 212 -14.08 14.33 -6.77
N GLU A 213 -15.23 14.46 -6.12
CA GLU A 213 -16.53 14.60 -6.79
C GLU A 213 -16.64 15.85 -7.67
N LEU A 214 -16.09 16.97 -7.20
CA LEU A 214 -16.29 18.30 -7.79
C LEU A 214 -15.17 18.69 -8.76
N ALA A 215 -13.96 18.21 -8.53
CA ALA A 215 -12.78 18.63 -9.27
C ALA A 215 -11.71 17.54 -9.36
N ALA A 216 -10.90 17.65 -10.40
CA ALA A 216 -9.66 16.89 -10.54
C ALA A 216 -8.47 17.86 -10.65
N LEU A 217 -7.39 17.53 -9.94
CA LEU A 217 -6.11 18.22 -10.07
C LEU A 217 -5.15 17.34 -10.86
N TYR A 218 -4.67 17.83 -11.99
CA TYR A 218 -3.66 17.18 -12.81
C TYR A 218 -2.31 17.82 -12.54
N TYR A 219 -1.30 17.02 -12.19
CA TYR A 219 0.06 17.52 -12.05
C TYR A 219 0.73 17.64 -13.43
N SER A 220 1.13 18.86 -13.76
CA SER A 220 1.87 19.16 -14.99
C SER A 220 3.36 19.19 -14.70
N ASN A 221 4.11 18.22 -15.24
CA ASN A 221 5.57 18.18 -15.13
C ASN A 221 6.25 19.37 -15.82
N SER A 222 5.65 19.93 -16.88
CA SER A 222 6.26 21.03 -17.65
C SER A 222 6.23 22.36 -16.93
N THR A 223 5.18 22.60 -16.13
CA THR A 223 4.97 23.86 -15.40
C THR A 223 5.21 23.71 -13.89
N ASP A 224 5.57 22.50 -13.45
CA ASP A 224 5.68 22.10 -12.05
C ASP A 224 4.51 22.63 -11.19
N SER A 225 3.28 22.41 -11.65
CA SER A 225 2.08 22.98 -11.05
C SER A 225 0.85 22.11 -11.20
N TRP A 226 -0.18 22.40 -10.40
CA TRP A 226 -1.47 21.72 -10.45
C TRP A 226 -2.43 22.47 -11.37
N LEU A 227 -2.89 21.79 -12.42
CA LEU A 227 -3.99 22.25 -13.25
C LEU A 227 -5.30 21.73 -12.66
N LYS A 228 -6.28 22.61 -12.46
CA LYS A 228 -7.58 22.28 -11.86
C LYS A 228 -8.65 22.20 -12.94
N PHE A 229 -9.35 21.08 -12.98
CA PHE A 229 -10.48 20.83 -13.88
C PHE A 229 -11.73 20.50 -13.07
N SER A 230 -12.89 20.82 -13.64
CA SER A 230 -14.15 20.39 -13.06
C SER A 230 -14.34 18.89 -13.28
N SER A 231 -14.73 18.17 -12.23
CA SER A 231 -15.10 16.76 -12.36
C SER A 231 -16.60 16.61 -12.54
N ASN A 232 -17.43 17.37 -11.81
CA ASN A 232 -18.90 17.29 -11.87
C ASN A 232 -19.43 15.84 -11.89
N LEU A 233 -18.81 14.93 -11.11
CA LEU A 233 -19.32 13.58 -10.97
C LEU A 233 -20.65 13.62 -10.21
N PRO A 234 -21.59 12.73 -10.50
CA PRO A 234 -22.92 12.76 -9.86
C PRO A 234 -22.87 12.41 -8.36
N SER A 235 -21.80 11.77 -7.91
CA SER A 235 -21.50 11.53 -6.50
C SER A 235 -20.03 11.19 -6.30
N LYS A 236 -19.58 11.19 -5.03
CA LYS A 236 -18.21 10.81 -4.66
C LYS A 236 -17.78 9.47 -5.28
N PRO A 237 -16.72 9.46 -6.11
CA PRO A 237 -16.27 8.24 -6.77
C PRO A 237 -15.73 7.22 -5.78
N ARG A 238 -16.09 5.96 -5.99
CA ARG A 238 -15.72 4.84 -5.14
C ARG A 238 -14.58 4.03 -5.75
N SER A 239 -13.38 4.25 -5.19
CA SER A 239 -12.14 3.66 -5.71
C SER A 239 -11.92 3.99 -7.19
N PRO A 240 -11.86 5.27 -7.60
CA PRO A 240 -11.55 5.61 -8.98
C PRO A 240 -10.20 5.01 -9.39
N ILE A 241 -10.06 4.68 -10.66
CA ILE A 241 -8.85 4.10 -11.23
C ILE A 241 -8.47 4.83 -12.51
N LEU A 242 -7.19 4.77 -12.86
CA LEU A 242 -6.67 5.25 -14.13
C LEU A 242 -6.21 4.05 -14.96
N VAL A 243 -6.80 3.88 -16.14
CA VAL A 243 -6.47 2.81 -17.09
C VAL A 243 -6.13 3.47 -18.41
N SER A 244 -4.88 3.31 -18.85
CA SER A 244 -4.36 3.99 -20.04
C SER A 244 -4.57 5.51 -19.92
N ASP A 245 -5.31 6.14 -20.83
CA ASP A 245 -5.62 7.57 -20.80
C ASP A 245 -6.99 7.92 -20.20
N SER A 246 -7.68 6.93 -19.63
CA SER A 246 -9.06 7.06 -19.15
C SER A 246 -9.15 6.90 -17.65
N ILE A 247 -9.77 7.88 -17.01
CA ILE A 247 -10.17 7.80 -15.61
C ILE A 247 -11.52 7.11 -15.56
N ILE A 248 -11.62 6.06 -14.75
CA ILE A 248 -12.87 5.32 -14.55
C ILE A 248 -13.30 5.46 -13.10
N ALA A 249 -14.55 5.89 -12.90
CA ALA A 249 -15.14 6.14 -11.60
C ALA A 249 -16.43 5.33 -11.44
N LEU A 250 -16.58 4.71 -10.27
CA LEU A 250 -17.83 4.08 -9.86
C LEU A 250 -18.58 5.02 -8.93
N CYS A 251 -19.74 5.50 -9.35
CA CYS A 251 -20.55 6.45 -8.59
C CYS A 251 -21.89 5.81 -8.19
N ASP A 252 -22.36 6.15 -6.99
CA ASP A 252 -23.71 5.81 -6.54
C ASP A 252 -24.64 6.93 -6.97
N VAL A 253 -25.48 6.69 -7.97
CA VAL A 253 -26.48 7.64 -8.46
C VAL A 253 -27.88 7.35 -7.89
N GLY A 254 -27.94 6.43 -6.92
CA GLY A 254 -29.17 6.03 -6.27
C GLY A 254 -29.66 7.03 -5.23
N SER A 255 -30.71 6.63 -4.52
CA SER A 255 -31.26 7.39 -3.39
C SER A 255 -30.64 6.92 -2.07
N PRO A 256 -30.84 7.65 -0.96
CA PRO A 256 -30.40 7.20 0.37
C PRO A 256 -30.93 5.81 0.78
N TRP A 257 -32.02 5.35 0.17
CA TRP A 257 -32.68 4.07 0.47
C TRP A 257 -32.22 2.92 -0.43
N ARG A 258 -31.79 3.24 -1.66
CA ARG A 258 -31.37 2.25 -2.66
C ARG A 258 -30.21 2.80 -3.48
N SER A 259 -29.03 2.21 -3.27
CA SER A 259 -27.87 2.45 -4.12
C SER A 259 -28.14 2.00 -5.55
N GLN A 260 -27.66 2.78 -6.51
CA GLN A 260 -27.64 2.45 -7.93
C GLN A 260 -26.25 2.80 -8.46
N TRP A 261 -25.44 1.78 -8.70
CA TRP A 261 -24.05 1.99 -9.11
C TRP A 261 -23.95 2.15 -10.63
N LYS A 262 -23.23 3.17 -11.08
CA LYS A 262 -22.91 3.38 -12.49
C LYS A 262 -21.42 3.63 -12.69
N LEU A 263 -20.91 3.19 -13.83
CA LEU A 263 -19.54 3.48 -14.26
C LEU A 263 -19.52 4.75 -15.10
N PHE A 264 -18.57 5.62 -14.81
CA PHE A 264 -18.27 6.83 -15.55
C PHE A 264 -16.84 6.77 -16.06
N THR A 265 -16.62 7.23 -17.29
CA THR A 265 -15.30 7.33 -17.90
C THR A 265 -15.05 8.74 -18.44
N CYS A 266 -13.82 9.21 -18.31
CA CYS A 266 -13.37 10.44 -18.91
C CYS A 266 -11.90 10.30 -19.31
N THR A 267 -11.58 10.61 -20.56
CA THR A 267 -10.18 10.67 -20.99
C THR A 267 -9.50 11.88 -20.36
N ILE A 268 -8.18 11.82 -20.17
CA ILE A 268 -7.43 12.96 -19.64
C ILE A 268 -7.58 14.19 -20.53
N GLN A 269 -7.62 14.02 -21.86
CA GLN A 269 -7.87 15.11 -22.80
C GLN A 269 -9.26 15.73 -22.62
N ASN A 270 -10.29 14.91 -22.45
CA ASN A 270 -11.67 15.37 -22.21
C ASN A 270 -11.77 16.11 -20.88
N LEU A 271 -11.10 15.60 -19.83
CA LEU A 271 -11.03 16.27 -18.54
C LEU A 271 -10.38 17.66 -18.66
N GLN A 272 -9.27 17.77 -19.39
CA GLN A 272 -8.55 19.03 -19.59
C GLN A 272 -9.38 20.07 -20.37
N THR A 273 -10.25 19.60 -21.26
CA THR A 273 -11.17 20.43 -22.04
C THR A 273 -12.53 20.60 -21.36
N SER A 274 -12.68 20.16 -20.10
CA SER A 274 -13.90 20.23 -19.30
C SER A 274 -15.14 19.60 -19.99
N GLN A 275 -14.90 18.57 -20.80
CA GLN A 275 -15.97 17.77 -21.39
C GLN A 275 -16.66 16.92 -20.31
N PRO A 276 -17.97 16.63 -20.47
CA PRO A 276 -18.70 15.82 -19.50
C PRO A 276 -18.16 14.38 -19.43
N TRP A 277 -18.37 13.74 -18.29
CA TRP A 277 -18.09 12.32 -18.13
C TRP A 277 -19.10 11.49 -18.91
N ASN A 278 -18.62 10.43 -19.56
CA ASN A 278 -19.48 9.49 -20.25
C ASN A 278 -19.87 8.35 -19.31
N THR A 279 -21.13 7.96 -19.32
CA THR A 279 -21.55 6.74 -18.63
C THR A 279 -21.09 5.55 -19.47
N LEU A 280 -20.37 4.60 -18.85
CA LEU A 280 -20.10 3.31 -19.45
C LEU A 280 -21.30 2.40 -19.17
N GLU A 281 -22.09 2.14 -20.20
CA GLU A 281 -23.25 1.25 -20.12
C GLU A 281 -23.47 0.53 -21.46
N LYS A 282 -24.00 -0.68 -21.37
CA LYS A 282 -24.55 -1.44 -22.50
C LYS A 282 -25.87 -2.05 -22.07
N TYR A 283 -26.81 -2.16 -22.99
CA TYR A 283 -28.13 -2.72 -22.70
C TYR A 283 -28.03 -4.16 -22.18
N GLU A 284 -27.10 -4.94 -22.74
CA GLU A 284 -26.87 -6.35 -22.41
C GLU A 284 -26.31 -6.56 -21.00
N TRP A 285 -25.81 -5.51 -20.35
CA TRP A 285 -25.31 -5.62 -18.97
C TRP A 285 -26.43 -5.81 -17.95
N GLY A 286 -27.66 -5.43 -18.28
CA GLY A 286 -28.81 -5.53 -17.38
C GLY A 286 -28.49 -5.04 -15.96
N ASP A 287 -28.67 -5.94 -14.98
CA ASP A 287 -28.53 -5.66 -13.55
C ASP A 287 -27.17 -6.09 -12.96
N VAL A 288 -26.11 -6.19 -13.78
CA VAL A 288 -24.76 -6.60 -13.31
C VAL A 288 -24.28 -5.79 -12.09
N PHE A 289 -24.59 -4.49 -12.03
CA PHE A 289 -24.22 -3.65 -10.88
C PHE A 289 -25.06 -3.94 -9.61
N ASP A 290 -26.28 -4.45 -9.80
CA ASP A 290 -27.25 -4.68 -8.74
C ASP A 290 -27.01 -6.00 -8.00
N ILE A 291 -26.28 -6.96 -8.59
CA ILE A 291 -25.93 -8.22 -7.91
C ILE A 291 -24.89 -8.03 -6.79
N LEU A 292 -24.11 -6.95 -6.85
CA LEU A 292 -23.03 -6.69 -5.90
C LEU A 292 -23.44 -5.72 -4.79
N LYS A 293 -23.16 -6.10 -3.56
CA LYS A 293 -23.22 -5.21 -2.39
C LYS A 293 -21.90 -4.48 -2.25
N ARG A 294 -21.97 -3.15 -2.19
CA ARG A 294 -20.83 -2.26 -1.88
C ARG A 294 -19.62 -2.42 -2.85
N PRO A 295 -19.85 -2.44 -4.18
CA PRO A 295 -18.82 -2.68 -5.17
C PRO A 295 -17.64 -1.70 -5.05
N ARG A 296 -16.46 -2.14 -5.45
CA ARG A 296 -15.22 -1.36 -5.52
C ARG A 296 -14.52 -1.68 -6.82
N LEU A 297 -13.87 -0.68 -7.41
CA LEU A 297 -13.01 -0.90 -8.57
C LEU A 297 -11.56 -1.12 -8.17
N LEU A 298 -10.89 -1.96 -8.94
CA LEU A 298 -9.43 -2.04 -9.05
C LEU A 298 -9.05 -2.11 -10.53
N LYS A 299 -7.84 -1.64 -10.85
CA LYS A 299 -7.24 -1.82 -12.18
C LYS A 299 -6.89 -3.31 -12.36
N GLY A 300 -7.36 -3.92 -13.43
CA GLY A 300 -6.97 -5.28 -13.84
C GLY A 300 -5.69 -5.28 -14.66
N PHE A 301 -5.32 -6.44 -15.22
CA PHE A 301 -4.17 -6.54 -16.13
C PHE A 301 -4.53 -5.94 -17.51
N GLY A 302 -3.63 -5.18 -18.12
CA GLY A 302 -3.89 -4.52 -19.40
C GLY A 302 -5.08 -3.55 -19.35
N ASN A 303 -5.98 -3.63 -20.35
CA ASN A 303 -7.20 -2.84 -20.47
C ASN A 303 -8.41 -3.45 -19.72
N MET A 304 -8.16 -4.13 -18.59
CA MET A 304 -9.21 -4.72 -17.77
C MET A 304 -9.51 -3.86 -16.55
N ILE A 305 -10.77 -3.84 -16.14
CA ILE A 305 -11.16 -3.38 -14.80
C ILE A 305 -11.69 -4.56 -13.99
N LEU A 306 -11.46 -4.53 -12.68
CA LEU A 306 -12.04 -5.48 -11.75
C LEU A 306 -13.10 -4.76 -10.91
N MET A 307 -14.29 -5.34 -10.83
CA MET A 307 -15.35 -4.91 -9.91
C MET A 307 -15.57 -5.96 -8.84
N ILE A 308 -15.38 -5.56 -7.58
CA ILE A 308 -15.38 -6.48 -6.45
C ILE A 308 -16.43 -6.07 -5.43
N GLY A 309 -17.28 -7.01 -5.02
CA GLY A 309 -18.35 -6.77 -4.06
C GLY A 309 -18.83 -8.05 -3.39
N GLY A 310 -19.65 -7.91 -2.35
CA GLY A 310 -20.33 -9.07 -1.79
C GLY A 310 -21.49 -9.47 -2.71
N LEU A 311 -21.49 -10.69 -3.25
CA LEU A 311 -22.59 -11.17 -4.07
C LEU A 311 -23.84 -11.32 -3.21
N LYS A 312 -24.91 -10.61 -3.55
CA LYS A 312 -26.19 -10.70 -2.84
C LYS A 312 -26.81 -12.09 -3.04
N SER A 313 -27.37 -12.67 -1.98
CA SER A 313 -28.08 -13.94 -2.06
C SER A 313 -29.46 -13.83 -2.72
N SER A 314 -30.01 -12.61 -2.83
CA SER A 314 -31.24 -12.29 -3.55
C SER A 314 -31.26 -10.81 -3.95
N PHE A 315 -32.25 -10.40 -4.74
CA PHE A 315 -32.46 -8.99 -5.11
C PHE A 315 -33.16 -8.15 -4.02
N SER A 316 -33.41 -8.72 -2.83
CA SER A 316 -34.01 -7.97 -1.72
C SER A 316 -33.07 -6.86 -1.23
N LEU A 317 -33.63 -5.74 -0.77
CA LEU A 317 -32.88 -4.57 -0.28
C LEU A 317 -31.86 -4.92 0.81
N ASN A 318 -32.21 -5.86 1.70
CA ASN A 318 -31.40 -6.27 2.84
C ASN A 318 -30.74 -7.64 2.68
N ALA A 319 -30.60 -8.14 1.44
CA ALA A 319 -29.99 -9.43 1.19
C ALA A 319 -28.62 -9.56 1.89
N SER A 320 -28.42 -10.71 2.53
CA SER A 320 -27.11 -11.19 2.94
C SER A 320 -26.22 -11.41 1.72
N CYS A 321 -24.91 -11.43 1.93
CA CYS A 321 -23.99 -11.84 0.87
C CYS A 321 -23.73 -13.34 0.98
N SER A 322 -23.74 -14.06 -0.14
CA SER A 322 -23.40 -15.48 -0.21
C SER A 322 -21.89 -15.71 -0.31
N THR A 323 -21.17 -14.75 -0.90
CA THR A 323 -19.71 -14.75 -1.04
C THR A 323 -19.21 -13.35 -1.45
N ILE A 324 -17.91 -13.19 -1.64
CA ILE A 324 -17.30 -12.04 -2.33
C ILE A 324 -16.98 -12.46 -3.77
N LEU A 325 -17.47 -11.68 -4.72
CA LEU A 325 -17.34 -11.92 -6.16
C LEU A 325 -16.41 -10.86 -6.78
N ILE A 326 -15.56 -11.31 -7.71
CA ILE A 326 -14.70 -10.49 -8.54
C ILE A 326 -15.21 -10.63 -9.97
N LEU A 327 -15.75 -9.55 -10.52
CA LEU A 327 -16.07 -9.43 -11.94
C LEU A 327 -14.92 -8.73 -12.66
N LYS A 328 -14.69 -9.09 -13.91
CA LYS A 328 -13.79 -8.40 -14.83
C LYS A 328 -14.59 -7.82 -15.99
N LEU A 329 -14.24 -6.61 -16.41
CA LEU A 329 -14.73 -6.01 -17.65
C LEU A 329 -13.54 -5.73 -18.56
N ASP A 330 -13.62 -6.26 -19.77
CA ASP A 330 -12.74 -5.91 -20.88
C ASP A 330 -13.16 -4.55 -21.45
N LEU A 331 -12.28 -3.55 -21.41
CA LEU A 331 -12.60 -2.21 -21.91
C LEU A 331 -12.58 -2.12 -23.45
N CYS A 332 -12.00 -3.09 -24.14
CA CYS A 332 -12.00 -3.17 -25.60
C CYS A 332 -13.32 -3.78 -26.12
N THR A 333 -13.77 -4.91 -25.54
CA THR A 333 -15.00 -5.59 -25.98
C THR A 333 -16.24 -5.14 -25.22
N LEU A 334 -16.06 -4.51 -24.05
CA LEU A 334 -17.11 -4.14 -23.10
C LEU A 334 -17.93 -5.35 -22.61
N GLU A 335 -17.27 -6.49 -22.47
CA GLU A 335 -17.86 -7.73 -21.97
C GLU A 335 -17.49 -7.99 -20.51
N TRP A 336 -18.50 -8.31 -19.71
CA TRP A 336 -18.34 -8.74 -18.33
C TRP A 336 -18.07 -10.24 -18.25
N GLY A 337 -17.16 -10.63 -17.37
CA GLY A 337 -16.95 -12.01 -16.97
C GLY A 337 -16.73 -12.15 -15.47
N GLU A 338 -16.94 -13.35 -14.96
CA GLU A 338 -16.47 -13.70 -13.62
C GLU A 338 -14.94 -13.92 -13.67
N ALA A 339 -14.22 -13.27 -12.76
CA ALA A 339 -12.78 -13.45 -12.61
C ALA A 339 -12.45 -14.40 -11.46
N GLY A 340 -13.24 -14.38 -10.39
CA GLY A 340 -13.03 -15.26 -9.25
C GLY A 340 -14.07 -15.06 -8.16
N ARG A 341 -14.19 -16.06 -7.30
CA ARG A 341 -15.18 -16.12 -6.23
C ARG A 341 -14.55 -16.64 -4.96
N MET A 342 -14.70 -15.90 -3.87
CA MET A 342 -14.12 -16.28 -2.59
C MET A 342 -14.68 -17.63 -2.12
N PRO A 343 -13.84 -18.60 -1.77
CA PRO A 343 -14.29 -19.88 -1.21
C PRO A 343 -15.15 -19.68 0.04
N LEU A 344 -16.18 -20.51 0.21
CA LEU A 344 -17.16 -20.36 1.29
C LEU A 344 -16.50 -20.39 2.67
N GLU A 345 -15.52 -21.27 2.88
CA GLU A 345 -14.79 -21.38 4.14
C GLU A 345 -14.04 -20.09 4.50
N MET A 346 -13.41 -19.46 3.50
CA MET A 346 -12.76 -18.18 3.66
C MET A 346 -13.78 -17.07 3.92
N PHE A 347 -14.89 -17.06 3.17
CA PHE A 347 -15.95 -16.06 3.31
C PHE A 347 -16.62 -16.07 4.69
N ARG A 348 -16.73 -17.23 5.37
CA ARG A 348 -17.24 -17.30 6.76
C ARG A 348 -16.48 -16.35 7.70
N CYS A 349 -15.17 -16.20 7.53
CA CYS A 349 -14.37 -15.24 8.31
C CYS A 349 -14.73 -13.77 8.02
N PHE A 350 -15.28 -13.48 6.84
CA PHE A 350 -15.71 -12.14 6.45
C PHE A 350 -17.17 -11.85 6.81
N GLN A 351 -18.01 -12.87 7.03
CA GLN A 351 -19.43 -12.70 7.35
C GLN A 351 -19.66 -11.90 8.63
N GLU A 352 -18.81 -12.11 9.65
CA GLU A 352 -18.90 -11.37 10.92
C GLU A 352 -18.50 -9.89 10.78
N SER A 353 -17.83 -9.53 9.68
CA SER A 353 -17.41 -8.16 9.42
C SER A 353 -18.38 -7.44 8.48
N SER A 354 -19.10 -6.46 9.01
CA SER A 354 -20.01 -5.60 8.22
C SER A 354 -19.33 -4.83 7.08
N LYS A 355 -17.99 -4.73 7.08
CA LYS A 355 -17.21 -3.96 6.10
C LYS A 355 -15.87 -4.66 5.80
N PHE A 356 -15.53 -4.80 4.53
CA PHE A 356 -14.20 -5.23 4.08
C PHE A 356 -13.52 -4.15 3.22
N LYS A 357 -12.20 -4.26 3.11
CA LYS A 357 -11.34 -3.51 2.19
C LYS A 357 -10.78 -4.45 1.15
N VAL A 358 -10.59 -3.89 -0.03
CA VAL A 358 -10.01 -4.54 -1.19
C VAL A 358 -8.94 -3.61 -1.74
N PHE A 359 -7.80 -4.19 -2.08
CA PHE A 359 -6.65 -3.49 -2.67
C PHE A 359 -5.78 -4.47 -3.45
N GLY A 360 -4.80 -3.95 -4.19
CA GLY A 360 -4.01 -4.72 -5.15
C GLY A 360 -4.27 -4.17 -6.55
N GLY A 361 -4.25 -5.05 -7.55
CA GLY A 361 -4.45 -4.71 -8.96
C GLY A 361 -3.81 -5.76 -9.86
N GLY A 362 -4.03 -5.61 -11.17
CA GLY A 362 -3.57 -6.61 -12.14
C GLY A 362 -4.29 -7.94 -11.90
N ASN A 363 -3.51 -8.96 -11.58
CA ASN A 363 -3.98 -10.30 -11.29
C ASN A 363 -3.89 -10.67 -9.80
N LYS A 364 -3.64 -9.71 -8.89
CA LYS A 364 -3.51 -9.96 -7.44
C LYS A 364 -4.43 -9.03 -6.65
N VAL A 365 -5.36 -9.60 -5.89
CA VAL A 365 -6.33 -8.83 -5.09
C VAL A 365 -6.32 -9.32 -3.65
N CYS A 366 -6.06 -8.40 -2.72
CA CYS A 366 -6.11 -8.65 -1.29
C CYS A 366 -7.40 -8.15 -0.66
N PHE A 367 -7.87 -8.92 0.32
CA PHE A 367 -9.06 -8.65 1.10
C PHE A 367 -8.70 -8.56 2.57
N SER A 368 -9.22 -7.54 3.24
CA SER A 368 -9.06 -7.34 4.67
C SER A 368 -10.41 -7.06 5.32
N ALA A 369 -10.64 -7.66 6.47
CA ALA A 369 -11.79 -7.39 7.34
C ALA A 369 -11.31 -7.33 8.80
N LYS A 370 -12.07 -6.63 9.64
CA LYS A 370 -11.75 -6.55 11.07
C LYS A 370 -11.87 -7.93 11.71
N ARG A 371 -11.03 -8.22 12.71
CA ARG A 371 -11.04 -9.47 13.51
C ARG A 371 -10.74 -10.75 12.72
N VAL A 372 -10.34 -10.66 11.45
CA VAL A 372 -9.88 -11.83 10.67
C VAL A 372 -8.45 -12.20 11.04
N GLY A 373 -7.63 -11.24 11.50
CA GLY A 373 -6.22 -11.45 11.86
C GLY A 373 -5.28 -11.68 10.67
N ARG A 374 -5.82 -11.83 9.46
CA ARG A 374 -5.14 -12.27 8.24
C ARG A 374 -5.70 -11.57 7.02
N LEU A 375 -5.00 -11.65 5.89
CA LEU A 375 -5.50 -11.16 4.60
C LEU A 375 -5.84 -12.36 3.71
N ALA A 376 -6.94 -12.29 2.98
CA ALA A 376 -7.18 -13.22 1.89
C ALA A 376 -6.57 -12.64 0.61
N LEU A 377 -5.88 -13.47 -0.17
CA LEU A 377 -5.28 -13.11 -1.44
C LEU A 377 -5.89 -13.97 -2.54
N TRP A 378 -6.42 -13.32 -3.56
CA TRP A 378 -6.80 -13.90 -4.83
C TRP A 378 -5.71 -13.62 -5.86
N GLU A 379 -5.28 -14.65 -6.56
CA GLU A 379 -4.35 -14.54 -7.68
C GLU A 379 -4.91 -15.27 -8.90
N SER A 380 -4.81 -14.67 -10.07
CA SER A 380 -5.15 -15.32 -11.34
C SER A 380 -3.90 -15.51 -12.17
N ASN A 381 -3.68 -16.71 -12.69
CA ASN A 381 -2.60 -16.96 -13.64
C ASN A 381 -3.05 -16.71 -15.08
N GLU A 382 -2.09 -16.64 -16.00
CA GLU A 382 -2.34 -16.41 -17.44
C GLU A 382 -3.22 -17.50 -18.08
N LYS A 383 -3.29 -18.69 -17.47
CA LYS A 383 -4.13 -19.81 -17.90
C LYS A 383 -5.57 -19.71 -17.37
N GLY A 384 -5.93 -18.61 -16.71
CA GLY A 384 -7.27 -18.36 -16.20
C GLY A 384 -7.64 -19.18 -14.96
N LYS A 385 -6.71 -19.92 -14.36
CA LYS A 385 -6.94 -20.52 -13.04
C LYS A 385 -6.75 -19.45 -11.98
N ASP A 386 -7.72 -19.35 -11.08
CA ASP A 386 -7.60 -18.55 -9.88
C ASP A 386 -7.22 -19.39 -8.65
N GLU A 387 -6.44 -18.78 -7.78
CA GLU A 387 -6.00 -19.35 -6.51
C GLU A 387 -6.40 -18.39 -5.38
N TRP A 388 -6.88 -18.99 -4.28
CA TRP A 388 -7.20 -18.28 -3.05
C TRP A 388 -6.34 -18.82 -1.92
N ARG A 389 -5.66 -17.92 -1.22
CA ARG A 389 -4.82 -18.29 -0.07
C ARG A 389 -4.86 -17.23 1.02
N TRP A 390 -4.48 -17.65 2.22
CA TRP A 390 -4.29 -16.75 3.35
C TRP A 390 -2.89 -16.15 3.35
N ILE A 391 -2.79 -14.90 3.78
CA ILE A 391 -1.56 -14.24 4.20
C ILE A 391 -1.63 -14.10 5.72
N ASP A 392 -0.80 -14.87 6.39
CA ASP A 392 -0.61 -14.85 7.84
C ASP A 392 0.44 -13.79 8.25
N GLY A 393 0.58 -13.55 9.56
CA GLY A 393 1.64 -12.69 10.11
C GLY A 393 1.51 -11.21 9.76
N VAL A 394 0.29 -10.72 9.52
CA VAL A 394 0.04 -9.33 9.13
C VAL A 394 0.57 -8.38 10.22
N PRO A 395 1.42 -7.39 9.89
CA PRO A 395 2.02 -6.50 10.87
C PRO A 395 0.99 -5.76 11.76
N GLY A 396 1.34 -5.59 13.04
CA GLY A 396 0.48 -5.02 14.08
C GLY A 396 -0.39 -6.08 14.77
N ASN A 397 -1.47 -5.65 15.44
CA ASN A 397 -2.27 -6.55 16.28
C ASN A 397 -3.27 -7.43 15.47
N GLY A 398 -3.24 -7.44 14.14
CA GLY A 398 -4.11 -8.26 13.28
C GLY A 398 -5.61 -7.88 13.27
N ASP A 399 -6.11 -7.19 14.29
CA ASP A 399 -7.52 -6.81 14.45
C ASP A 399 -7.97 -5.64 13.56
N GLY A 400 -6.99 -4.97 12.94
CA GLY A 400 -7.18 -3.78 12.12
C GLY A 400 -7.81 -4.06 10.76
N LEU A 401 -8.38 -3.01 10.17
CA LEU A 401 -8.82 -3.04 8.78
C LEU A 401 -7.72 -2.46 7.89
N TYR A 402 -7.07 -3.32 7.11
CA TYR A 402 -5.92 -2.94 6.30
C TYR A 402 -6.35 -2.38 4.94
N ARG A 403 -5.49 -1.53 4.40
CA ARG A 403 -5.56 -1.02 3.03
C ARG A 403 -4.17 -1.19 2.42
N GLY A 404 -4.09 -1.14 1.11
CA GLY A 404 -2.83 -1.29 0.43
C GLY A 404 -2.91 -0.88 -1.04
N PHE A 405 -1.90 -1.27 -1.79
CA PHE A 405 -1.81 -1.15 -3.24
C PHE A 405 -0.67 -2.07 -3.73
N LEU A 406 -0.64 -2.35 -5.03
CA LEU A 406 0.45 -3.09 -5.65
C LEU A 406 1.66 -2.15 -5.82
N PHE A 407 2.84 -2.54 -5.36
CA PHE A 407 4.07 -1.77 -5.52
C PHE A 407 5.10 -2.66 -6.20
N ASP A 408 5.43 -2.34 -7.45
CA ASP A 408 6.44 -3.08 -8.21
C ASP A 408 7.77 -2.35 -8.09
N ALA A 409 8.66 -2.88 -7.25
CA ALA A 409 9.83 -2.14 -6.78
C ALA A 409 10.91 -2.11 -7.86
N ARG A 410 11.48 -0.92 -8.12
CA ARG A 410 12.46 -0.71 -9.20
C ARG A 410 13.64 0.15 -8.76
N LEU A 411 14.82 -0.12 -9.32
CA LEU A 411 16.06 0.61 -9.04
C LEU A 411 16.39 1.68 -10.10
N ASP A 412 15.76 1.61 -11.27
CA ASP A 412 16.01 2.49 -12.42
C ASP A 412 15.15 3.75 -12.44
N ALA A 413 14.26 3.93 -11.47
CA ALA A 413 13.33 5.05 -11.44
C ALA A 413 13.72 6.14 -10.43
N SER A 414 13.61 7.39 -10.87
CA SER A 414 13.78 8.59 -10.04
C SER A 414 12.46 9.36 -9.89
N PRO A 415 12.18 9.91 -8.69
CA PRO A 415 10.99 10.72 -8.41
C PRO A 415 10.87 12.05 -9.17
#